data_AF-A0A0F9B4X0-F1
#
_entry.id   AF-A0A0F9B4X0-F1
#
_cell.length_a   1.000
_cell.length_b   1.000
_cell.length_c   1.000
_cell.angle_alpha   90.00
_cell.angle_beta   90.00
_cell.angle_gamma   90.00
#
_symmetry.space_group_name_H-M   'P 1'
#
loop_
_entity.id
_entity.type
_entity.pdbx_description
1 polymer ?
#
loop_
_entity_poly.entity_id
_entity_poly.type
_entity_poly.pdbx_seq_one_letter_code
_entity_poly.pdbx_strand_id
1 'polypeptide(L)'
;MKIFRIQRHDVVFVLLAAALVMMAVHMGVMVHHNTSPSNEAQAEIARRVERARRGQKMVLPLPGRLGNIYARSRHSQVLLAGSRQVPGCFVDPKLLTDRQLGELSSQLGEIFDDDPGKIAQKLALR
;
A
#
# COMPACT_ATOMS: atom_id res chain seq x y z
N MET A 1 -48.86 -30.30 46.76
CA MET A 1 -47.57 -30.38 46.04
C MET A 1 -47.74 -31.26 44.81
N LYS A 2 -47.71 -30.69 43.60
CA LYS A 2 -47.71 -31.48 42.36
C LYS A 2 -46.27 -31.86 42.03
N ILE A 3 -45.97 -33.15 42.06
CA ILE A 3 -44.67 -33.70 41.68
C ILE A 3 -44.59 -33.62 40.15
N PHE A 4 -43.80 -32.67 39.63
CA PHE A 4 -43.59 -32.53 38.19
C PHE A 4 -42.84 -33.76 37.67
N ARG A 5 -43.49 -34.54 36.81
CA ARG A 5 -42.91 -35.67 36.10
C ARG A 5 -42.08 -35.10 34.95
N ILE A 6 -40.80 -34.79 35.22
CA ILE A 6 -39.87 -34.26 34.22
C ILE A 6 -39.68 -35.34 33.14
N GLN A 7 -40.13 -35.04 31.92
CA GLN A 7 -39.87 -35.93 30.79
C GLN A 7 -38.46 -35.67 30.26
N ARG A 8 -37.78 -36.70 29.74
CA ARG A 8 -36.40 -36.58 29.22
C ARG A 8 -36.24 -35.46 28.19
N HIS A 9 -37.30 -35.15 27.45
CA HIS A 9 -37.33 -34.09 26.45
C HIS A 9 -37.21 -32.69 27.09
N ASP A 10 -37.81 -32.47 28.26
CA ASP A 10 -37.75 -31.19 28.97
C ASP A 10 -36.31 -30.86 29.38
N VAL A 11 -35.54 -31.88 29.80
CA VAL A 11 -34.13 -31.72 30.18
C VAL A 11 -33.28 -31.30 28.98
N VAL A 12 -33.53 -31.87 27.80
CA VAL A 12 -32.80 -31.53 26.57
C VAL A 12 -33.11 -30.09 26.15
N PHE A 13 -34.37 -29.66 26.22
CA PHE A 13 -34.75 -28.28 25.89
C PHE A 13 -34.13 -27.26 26.86
N VAL A 14 -34.09 -27.57 28.16
CA VAL A 14 -33.45 -26.70 29.15
C VAL A 14 -31.94 -26.59 28.90
N LEU A 15 -31.26 -27.69 28.56
CA LEU A 15 -29.84 -27.68 28.20
C LEU A 15 -29.57 -26.88 26.92
N LEU A 16 -30.40 -27.03 25.90
CA LEU A 16 -30.28 -26.27 24.66
C LEU A 16 -30.47 -24.76 24.91
N ALA A 17 -31.48 -24.39 25.70
CA ALA A 17 -31.73 -23.01 26.08
C ALA A 17 -30.55 -22.42 26.86
N ALA A 18 -29.99 -23.18 27.82
CA ALA A 18 -28.81 -22.77 28.57
C ALA A 18 -27.58 -22.56 27.68
N ALA A 19 -27.37 -23.43 26.68
CA ALA A 19 -26.27 -23.31 25.73
C ALA A 19 -26.40 -22.05 24.86
N LEU A 20 -27.61 -21.74 24.37
CA LEU A 20 -27.87 -20.52 23.60
C LEU A 20 -27.65 -19.26 24.44
N VAL A 21 -28.09 -19.25 25.70
CA VAL A 21 -27.86 -18.13 26.62
C VAL A 21 -26.36 -17.93 26.88
N MET A 22 -25.61 -19.00 27.14
CA MET A 22 -24.15 -18.91 27.30
C MET A 22 -23.46 -18.34 26.05
N MET A 23 -23.87 -18.78 24.86
CA MET A 23 -23.29 -18.30 23.60
C MET A 23 -23.59 -16.81 23.37
N ALA A 24 -24.81 -16.36 23.68
CA ALA A 24 -25.20 -14.95 23.58
C ALA A 24 -24.41 -14.08 24.57
N VAL A 25 -24.24 -14.53 25.82
CA VAL A 25 -23.44 -13.84 26.83
C VAL A 25 -21.97 -13.76 26.40
N HIS A 26 -21.40 -14.87 25.93
CA HIS A 26 -20.02 -14.89 25.43
C HIS A 26 -19.80 -13.91 24.27
N MET A 27 -20.73 -13.88 23.32
CA MET A 27 -20.68 -12.94 22.19
C MET A 27 -20.82 -11.49 22.66
N GLY A 28 -21.71 -11.22 23.62
CA GLY A 28 -21.87 -9.90 24.23
C GLY A 28 -20.60 -9.43 24.93
N VAL A 29 -19.95 -10.29 25.73
CA VAL A 29 -18.67 -10.01 26.41
C VAL A 29 -17.56 -9.73 25.39
N MET A 30 -17.48 -10.53 24.32
CA MET A 30 -16.46 -10.36 23.28
C MET A 30 -16.64 -9.05 22.50
N VAL A 31 -17.88 -8.66 22.22
CA VAL A 31 -18.19 -7.37 21.60
C VAL A 31 -17.84 -6.23 22.56
N HIS A 32 -18.30 -6.29 23.82
CA HIS A 32 -18.11 -5.21 24.78
C HIS A 32 -16.63 -4.99 25.17
N HIS A 33 -15.81 -6.05 25.17
CA HIS A 33 -14.35 -5.94 25.35
C HIS A 33 -13.64 -5.36 24.12
N ASN A 34 -14.14 -5.61 22.91
CA ASN A 34 -13.59 -5.05 21.68
C ASN A 34 -13.98 -3.58 21.46
N THR A 35 -15.04 -3.09 22.11
CA THR A 35 -15.52 -1.69 22.08
C THR A 35 -14.90 -0.83 23.21
N SER A 36 -13.64 -1.09 23.58
CA SER A 36 -12.89 -0.13 24.41
C SER A 36 -12.36 0.98 23.51
N PRO A 37 -12.43 2.27 23.92
CA PRO A 37 -12.11 3.41 23.04
C PRO A 37 -10.68 3.43 22.50
N SER A 38 -9.73 2.75 23.18
CA SER A 38 -8.35 2.56 22.69
C SER A 38 -8.21 1.50 21.59
N ASN A 39 -9.14 0.54 21.53
CA ASN A 39 -9.15 -0.56 20.57
C ASN A 39 -9.92 -0.22 19.29
N GLU A 40 -10.86 0.72 19.33
CA GLU A 40 -11.59 1.17 18.12
C GLU A 40 -10.66 1.82 17.09
N ALA A 41 -9.74 2.69 17.55
CA ALA A 41 -8.74 3.30 16.68
C ALA A 41 -7.82 2.25 16.04
N GLN A 42 -7.38 1.25 16.82
CA GLN A 42 -6.55 0.15 16.31
C GLN A 42 -7.33 -0.78 15.37
N ALA A 43 -8.60 -1.05 15.66
CA ALA A 43 -9.48 -1.85 14.82
C ALA A 43 -9.85 -1.13 13.51
N GLU A 44 -9.98 0.19 13.53
CA GLU A 44 -10.21 0.99 12.34
C GLU A 44 -8.96 1.02 11.44
N ILE A 45 -7.77 1.21 12.02
CA ILE A 45 -6.50 1.10 11.30
C ILE A 45 -6.35 -0.29 10.69
N ALA A 46 -6.61 -1.35 11.46
CA ALA A 46 -6.56 -2.73 10.96
C ALA A 46 -7.54 -2.95 9.81
N ARG A 47 -8.79 -2.47 9.91
CA ARG A 47 -9.79 -2.55 8.83
C ARG A 47 -9.43 -1.72 7.60
N ARG A 48 -8.76 -0.58 7.76
CA ARG A 48 -8.24 0.25 6.64
C ARG A 48 -7.08 -0.45 5.96
N VAL A 49 -6.14 -1.00 6.71
CA VAL A 49 -5.01 -1.80 6.18
C VAL A 49 -5.53 -3.06 5.49
N GLU A 50 -6.53 -3.73 6.05
CA GLU A 50 -7.11 -4.92 5.45
C GLU A 50 -7.92 -4.59 4.18
N ARG A 51 -8.65 -3.48 4.16
CA ARG A 51 -9.28 -2.95 2.93
C ARG A 51 -8.25 -2.53 1.88
N ALA A 52 -7.14 -1.91 2.28
CA ALA A 52 -6.04 -1.57 1.38
C ALA A 52 -5.36 -2.84 0.83
N ARG A 53 -5.20 -3.89 1.64
CA ARG A 53 -4.69 -5.20 1.19
C ARG A 53 -5.65 -5.94 0.26
N ARG A 54 -6.97 -5.79 0.45
CA ARG A 54 -8.00 -6.34 -0.44
C ARG A 54 -8.19 -5.49 -1.71
N GLY A 55 -7.82 -4.22 -1.66
CA GLY A 55 -7.78 -3.29 -2.78
C GLY A 55 -6.62 -3.62 -3.72
N GLN A 56 -6.88 -4.54 -4.65
CA GLN A 56 -6.09 -4.79 -5.87
C GLN A 56 -4.65 -5.28 -5.65
N LYS A 57 -4.47 -6.60 -5.80
CA LYS A 57 -3.20 -7.13 -6.30
C LYS A 57 -2.94 -6.54 -7.68
N MET A 58 -2.00 -5.62 -7.77
CA MET A 58 -1.52 -5.09 -9.05
C MET A 58 -0.37 -5.95 -9.55
N VAL A 59 -0.54 -6.56 -10.73
CA VAL A 59 0.55 -7.24 -11.42
C VAL A 59 1.25 -6.19 -12.30
N LEU A 60 2.43 -5.75 -11.88
CA LEU A 60 3.28 -4.88 -12.70
C LEU A 60 4.21 -5.74 -13.56
N PRO A 61 4.17 -5.63 -14.89
CA PRO A 61 5.20 -6.25 -15.72
C PRO A 61 6.54 -5.56 -15.47
N LEU A 62 7.55 -6.33 -15.08
CA LEU A 62 8.91 -5.82 -14.95
C LEU A 62 9.55 -5.78 -16.35
N PRO A 63 10.17 -4.66 -16.76
CA PRO A 63 10.86 -4.60 -18.04
C PRO A 63 12.06 -5.56 -18.02
N GLY A 64 12.19 -6.38 -19.06
CA GLY A 64 13.39 -7.19 -19.27
C GLY A 64 14.58 -6.28 -19.58
N ARG A 65 15.76 -6.60 -19.01
CA ARG A 65 17.00 -5.91 -19.38
C ARG A 65 17.46 -6.46 -20.73
N LEU A 66 17.60 -5.58 -21.74
CA LEU A 66 18.17 -5.97 -23.02
C LEU A 66 19.62 -6.45 -22.80
N GLY A 67 20.00 -7.49 -23.55
CA GLY A 67 21.36 -8.02 -23.55
C GLY A 67 22.40 -7.01 -24.04
N ASN A 68 23.66 -7.32 -23.78
CA ASN A 68 24.79 -6.52 -24.23
C ASN A 68 25.27 -7.01 -25.61
N ILE A 69 25.68 -6.09 -26.47
CA ILE A 69 26.27 -6.36 -27.78
C ILE A 69 27.78 -6.16 -27.66
N TYR A 70 28.56 -7.18 -28.03
CA TYR A 70 30.02 -7.15 -28.00
C TYR A 70 30.60 -7.33 -29.40
N ALA A 71 31.65 -6.59 -29.72
CA ALA A 71 32.53 -6.84 -30.85
C ALA A 71 33.73 -7.69 -30.44
N ARG A 72 34.18 -8.55 -31.34
CA ARG A 72 35.45 -9.29 -31.17
C ARG A 72 36.62 -8.42 -31.62
N SER A 73 37.54 -8.12 -30.71
CA SER A 73 38.86 -7.56 -31.00
C SER A 73 39.92 -8.68 -31.01
N ARG A 74 41.15 -8.37 -31.47
CA ARG A 74 42.26 -9.33 -31.56
C ARG A 74 42.62 -9.98 -30.22
N HIS A 75 42.41 -9.27 -29.10
CA HIS A 75 42.80 -9.74 -27.77
C HIS A 75 41.67 -9.72 -26.73
N SER A 76 40.49 -9.19 -27.05
CA SER A 76 39.37 -9.08 -26.09
C SER A 76 38.02 -8.85 -26.77
N GLN A 77 36.94 -8.96 -25.99
CA GLN A 77 35.61 -8.49 -26.41
C GLN A 77 35.44 -7.04 -25.99
N VAL A 78 34.92 -6.20 -26.90
CA VAL A 78 34.64 -4.78 -26.64
C VAL A 78 33.13 -4.58 -26.59
N LEU A 79 32.62 -3.98 -25.51
CA LEU A 79 31.20 -3.65 -25.38
C LEU A 79 30.84 -2.54 -26.38
N LEU A 80 29.97 -2.84 -27.34
CA LEU A 80 29.46 -1.86 -28.29
C LEU A 80 28.20 -1.17 -27.78
N ALA A 81 27.30 -1.94 -27.17
CA ALA A 81 26.04 -1.44 -26.62
C ALA A 81 25.64 -2.27 -25.41
N GLY A 82 25.12 -1.62 -24.38
CA GLY A 82 24.62 -2.28 -23.19
C GLY A 82 23.54 -1.46 -22.50
N SER A 83 22.67 -2.15 -21.75
CA SER A 83 21.63 -1.49 -20.97
C SER A 83 22.17 -1.17 -19.58
N ARG A 84 21.96 0.06 -19.11
CA ARG A 84 22.23 0.49 -17.73
C ARG A 84 21.00 1.16 -17.13
N GLN A 85 20.83 1.04 -15.82
CA GLN A 85 19.88 1.88 -15.10
C GLN A 85 20.45 3.29 -15.02
N VAL A 86 19.60 4.28 -15.34
CA VAL A 86 19.94 5.69 -15.23
C VAL A 86 19.01 6.27 -14.16
N PRO A 87 19.54 6.91 -13.10
CA PRO A 87 18.69 7.61 -12.16
C PRO A 87 17.97 8.74 -12.91
N GLY A 88 16.64 8.73 -12.83
CA GLY A 88 15.80 9.77 -13.39
C GLY A 88 15.08 10.50 -12.26
N CYS A 89 15.03 11.82 -12.34
CA CYS A 89 14.12 12.64 -11.55
C CYS A 89 13.05 13.16 -12.50
N PHE A 90 11.79 12.99 -12.12
CA PHE A 90 10.66 13.56 -12.84
C PHE A 90 9.93 14.50 -11.89
N VAL A 91 9.74 15.74 -12.32
CA VAL A 91 8.95 16.74 -11.60
C VAL A 91 7.76 17.06 -12.50
N ASP A 92 6.55 16.89 -11.99
CA ASP A 92 5.35 17.35 -12.69
C ASP A 92 5.28 18.88 -12.59
N PRO A 93 5.37 19.63 -13.70
CA PRO A 93 5.32 21.08 -13.67
C PRO A 93 4.02 21.63 -13.08
N LYS A 94 2.92 20.87 -13.10
CA LYS A 94 1.63 21.28 -12.52
C LYS A 94 1.67 21.39 -11.00
N LEU A 95 2.65 20.76 -10.35
CA LEU A 95 2.82 20.82 -8.90
C LEU A 95 3.65 22.04 -8.47
N LEU A 96 4.24 22.78 -9.42
CA LEU A 96 5.07 23.96 -9.14
C LEU A 96 4.27 25.25 -9.29
N THR A 97 4.44 26.15 -8.33
CA THR A 97 4.01 27.55 -8.49
C THR A 97 5.06 28.35 -9.27
N ASP A 98 4.65 29.43 -9.93
CA ASP A 98 5.56 30.27 -10.75
C ASP A 98 6.79 30.77 -9.97
N ARG A 99 6.65 31.04 -8.67
CA ARG A 99 7.78 31.40 -7.79
C ARG A 99 8.76 30.24 -7.58
N GLN A 100 8.24 29.04 -7.32
CA GLN A 100 9.06 27.84 -7.11
C GLN A 100 9.75 27.40 -8.41
N LEU A 101 9.14 27.65 -9.56
CA LEU A 101 9.73 27.34 -10.86
C LEU A 101 11.05 28.11 -11.08
N GLY A 102 11.06 29.41 -10.75
CA GLY A 102 12.27 30.23 -10.86
C GLY A 102 13.40 29.73 -9.95
N GLU A 103 13.11 29.52 -8.67
CA GLU A 103 14.08 29.03 -7.69
C GLU A 103 14.63 27.64 -8.06
N LEU A 104 13.75 26.72 -8.44
CA LEU A 104 14.12 25.38 -8.88
C LEU A 104 14.97 25.41 -10.14
N SER A 105 14.61 26.24 -11.13
CA SER A 105 15.38 26.36 -12.37
C SER A 105 16.80 26.90 -12.13
N SER A 106 16.96 27.82 -11.17
CA SER A 106 18.27 28.34 -10.76
C SER A 106 19.13 27.25 -10.11
N GLN A 107 18.56 26.52 -9.14
CA GLN A 107 19.27 25.43 -8.46
C GLN A 107 19.65 24.31 -9.42
N LEU A 108 18.76 23.95 -10.35
CA LEU A 108 19.05 22.96 -11.38
C LEU A 108 20.12 23.46 -12.35
N GLY A 109 20.13 24.76 -12.68
CA GLY A 109 21.17 25.36 -13.52
C GLY A 109 22.56 25.21 -12.93
N GLU A 110 22.71 25.44 -11.62
CA GLU A 110 23.97 25.24 -10.89
C GLU A 110 24.40 23.76 -10.85
N ILE A 111 23.45 22.84 -10.65
CA ILE A 111 23.76 21.39 -10.56
C ILE A 111 24.15 20.80 -11.92
N PHE A 112 23.47 21.24 -12.99
CA PHE A 112 23.65 20.69 -14.33
C PHE A 112 24.62 21.49 -15.22
N ASP A 113 25.16 22.60 -14.71
CA ASP A 113 26.01 23.54 -15.46
C ASP A 113 25.35 23.98 -16.78
N ASP A 114 24.05 24.27 -16.72
CA ASP A 114 23.22 24.70 -17.87
C ASP A 114 22.49 26.01 -17.52
N ASP A 115 22.06 26.74 -18.55
CA ASP A 115 21.41 28.03 -18.38
C ASP A 115 20.04 27.86 -17.69
N PRO A 116 19.79 28.50 -16.53
CA PRO A 116 18.54 28.37 -15.80
C PRO A 116 17.33 28.81 -16.64
N GLY A 117 17.50 29.75 -17.58
CA GLY A 117 16.43 30.16 -18.50
C GLY A 117 15.98 29.03 -19.44
N LYS A 118 16.92 28.23 -19.95
CA LYS A 118 16.62 27.04 -20.76
C LYS A 118 15.96 25.94 -19.95
N ILE A 119 16.39 25.76 -18.69
CA ILE A 119 15.77 24.78 -17.79
C ILE A 119 14.34 25.20 -17.46
N ALA A 120 14.11 26.47 -17.14
CA ALA A 120 12.78 27.02 -16.91
C ALA A 120 11.87 26.83 -18.12
N GLN A 121 12.37 27.06 -19.35
CA GLN A 121 11.61 26.77 -20.57
C GLN A 121 11.28 25.29 -20.73
N LYS A 122 12.24 24.38 -20.49
CA LYS A 122 12.00 22.93 -20.54
C LYS A 122 10.97 22.46 -19.51
N LEU A 123 10.96 23.07 -18.33
CA LEU A 123 9.98 22.78 -17.27
C LEU A 123 8.62 23.43 -17.55
N ALA A 124 8.60 24.59 -18.20
CA ALA A 124 7.38 25.32 -18.55
C ALA A 124 6.72 24.87 -19.85
N LEU A 125 7.44 24.12 -20.70
CA LEU A 125 6.92 23.51 -21.92
C LEU A 125 5.85 22.48 -21.55
N ARG A 126 4.61 22.92 -21.72
CA ARG A 126 3.36 22.18 -21.50
C ARG A 126 3.10 21.16 -22.59
#